data_AF-A0A7J7M3E7-F1
#
_entry.id   AF-A0A7J7M3E7-F1
#
_cell.length_a   1.000
_cell.length_b   1.000
_cell.length_c   1.000
_cell.angle_alpha   90.00
_cell.angle_beta   90.00
_cell.angle_gamma   90.00
#
_symmetry.space_group_name_H-M   'P 1'
#
loop_
_entity.id
_entity.type
_entity.pdbx_description
1 polymer ?
#
loop_
_entity_poly.entity_id
_entity_poly.type
_entity_poly.pdbx_seq_one_letter_code
_entity_poly.pdbx_strand_id
1 'polypeptide(L)' 'MDDRVIYGRGPSSFVIHRELHHRIGALTPNHEHDASYAQLYIYNPGAALDIRHKRNPRLNRYVLQVIQGTLV' A
#
# COMPACT_ATOMS: atom_id res chain seq x y z
N MET A 1 -13.40 -12.27 -23.81
CA MET A 1 -12.79 -11.41 -22.78
C MET A 1 -13.13 -9.98 -23.16
N ASP A 2 -13.94 -9.26 -22.38
CA ASP A 2 -14.27 -7.85 -22.60
C ASP A 2 -13.46 -7.04 -21.57
N ASP A 3 -12.22 -6.72 -21.92
CA ASP A 3 -11.26 -6.07 -21.04
C ASP A 3 -11.53 -4.57 -20.98
N ARG A 4 -12.52 -4.19 -20.15
CA ARG A 4 -12.85 -2.78 -19.92
C ARG A 4 -11.85 -2.17 -18.95
N VAL A 5 -10.79 -1.56 -19.49
CA VAL A 5 -9.84 -0.75 -18.73
C VAL A 5 -10.53 0.51 -18.23
N ILE A 6 -10.61 0.69 -16.92
CA ILE A 6 -11.17 1.90 -16.32
C ILE A 6 -10.05 2.95 -16.23
N TYR A 7 -10.16 3.99 -17.05
CA TYR A 7 -9.25 5.14 -17.01
C TYR A 7 -9.70 6.13 -15.91
N GLY A 8 -8.82 6.42 -14.95
CA GLY A 8 -9.07 7.36 -13.85
C GLY A 8 -7.80 7.68 -13.06
N ARG A 9 -7.85 8.69 -12.17
CA ARG A 9 -6.76 9.02 -11.24
C ARG A 9 -6.70 7.98 -10.11
N GLY A 10 -6.04 6.85 -10.38
CA GLY A 10 -5.82 5.75 -9.44
C GLY A 10 -5.06 4.60 -10.10
N PRO A 11 -4.65 3.57 -9.33
CA PRO A 11 -4.03 2.37 -9.90
C PRO A 11 -4.93 1.78 -11.00
N SER A 12 -4.34 1.45 -12.16
CA SER A 12 -5.10 0.93 -13.30
C SER A 12 -5.91 -0.29 -12.86
N SER A 13 -7.21 -0.25 -13.07
CA SER A 13 -8.15 -1.30 -12.63
C SER A 13 -8.81 -1.94 -13.84
N PHE A 14 -9.14 -3.22 -13.74
CA PHE A 14 -9.80 -4.02 -14.77
C PHE A 14 -10.86 -4.92 -14.11
N VAL A 15 -11.81 -5.40 -14.91
CA VAL A 15 -12.93 -6.22 -14.42
C VAL A 15 -12.86 -7.60 -15.08
N ILE A 16 -12.88 -8.67 -14.29
CA ILE A 16 -13.01 -10.06 -14.75
C ILE A 16 -14.27 -10.64 -14.11
N HIS A 17 -15.18 -11.23 -14.88
CA HIS A 17 -16.42 -11.83 -14.36
C HIS A 17 -17.25 -10.95 -13.41
N ARG A 18 -17.25 -9.61 -13.61
CA ARG A 18 -17.91 -8.60 -12.76
C ARG A 18 -17.23 -8.34 -11.40
N GLU A 19 -16.05 -8.90 -11.17
CA GLU A 19 -15.19 -8.57 -10.03
C GLU A 19 -14.17 -7.49 -10.42
N LEU A 20 -14.04 -6.46 -9.59
CA LEU A 20 -13.09 -5.38 -9.78
C LEU A 20 -11.70 -5.83 -9.30
N HIS A 21 -10.74 -5.85 -10.20
CA HIS A 21 -9.34 -6.13 -9.90
C HIS A 21 -8.52 -4.85 -10.10
N HIS A 22 -7.63 -4.58 -9.14
CA HIS A 22 -6.64 -3.52 -9.30
C HIS A 22 -5.34 -4.12 -9.82
N ARG A 23 -4.67 -3.48 -10.79
CA ARG A 23 -3.23 -3.73 -11.09
C ARG A 23 -2.34 -3.11 -10.02
N ILE A 24 -2.66 -3.36 -8.77
CA ILE A 24 -1.75 -3.09 -7.68
C ILE A 24 -0.86 -4.33 -7.58
N GLY A 25 0.43 -4.15 -7.30
CA GLY A 25 1.34 -5.26 -7.05
C GLY A 25 0.79 -6.20 -5.96
N ALA A 26 1.37 -7.39 -5.83
CA ALA A 26 0.93 -8.42 -4.89
C ALA A 26 0.52 -7.82 -3.53
N LEU A 27 -0.61 -8.23 -2.97
CA LEU A 27 -1.03 -7.72 -1.65
C LEU A 27 -0.05 -8.17 -0.56
N THR A 28 0.55 -9.34 -0.76
CA THR A 28 1.64 -9.83 0.07
C THR A 28 2.97 -9.20 -0.37
N PRO A 29 3.82 -8.77 0.57
CA PRO A 29 5.16 -8.30 0.26
C PRO A 29 5.98 -9.43 -0.40
N ASN A 30 6.77 -9.07 -1.42
CA ASN A 30 7.82 -9.97 -1.89
C ASN A 30 8.93 -9.99 -0.83
N HIS A 31 9.40 -11.17 -0.42
CA HIS A 31 10.47 -11.33 0.57
C HIS A 31 11.79 -10.64 0.17
N GLU A 32 12.00 -10.39 -1.12
CA GLU A 32 13.22 -9.75 -1.63
C GLU A 32 13.20 -8.21 -1.57
N HIS A 33 12.03 -7.61 -1.28
CA HIS A 33 11.86 -6.15 -1.33
C HIS A 33 11.10 -5.63 -0.10
N ASP A 34 11.43 -4.40 0.33
CA ASP A 34 10.64 -3.72 1.36
C ASP A 34 9.17 -3.59 0.91
N ALA A 35 8.24 -3.77 1.85
CA ALA A 35 6.82 -3.67 1.57
C ALA A 35 6.41 -2.27 1.08
N SER A 36 5.54 -2.22 0.08
CA SER A 36 4.90 -1.01 -0.45
C SER A 36 3.84 -0.46 0.51
N TYR A 37 3.47 0.82 0.38
CA TYR A 37 2.60 1.50 1.36
C TYR A 37 1.28 0.78 1.66
N ALA A 38 0.61 0.24 0.64
CA ALA A 38 -0.63 -0.51 0.84
C ALA A 38 -0.42 -1.81 1.62
N GLN A 39 0.75 -2.45 1.47
CA GLN A 39 1.10 -3.70 2.14
C GLN A 39 1.46 -3.48 3.62
N LEU A 40 1.85 -2.25 4.01
CA LEU A 40 2.23 -1.92 5.39
C LEU A 40 1.08 -2.07 6.40
N TYR A 41 -0.17 -2.13 5.95
CA TYR A 41 -1.33 -2.39 6.81
C TYR A 41 -1.43 -3.86 7.26
N ILE A 42 -0.68 -4.76 6.64
CA ILE A 42 -0.63 -6.19 7.00
C ILE A 42 0.49 -6.46 8.01
N TYR A 43 1.47 -5.56 8.11
CA TYR A 43 2.58 -5.68 9.05
C TYR A 43 2.14 -5.31 10.47
N ASN A 44 2.92 -5.78 11.46
CA ASN A 44 2.76 -5.23 12.80
C ASN A 44 3.04 -3.70 12.77
N PRO A 45 2.36 -2.92 13.63
CA PRO A 45 2.47 -1.45 13.59
C PRO A 45 3.90 -0.93 13.74
N GLY A 46 4.75 -1.59 14.54
CA GLY A 46 6.14 -1.17 14.73
C GLY A 46 6.96 -1.26 13.44
N ALA A 47 6.94 -2.43 12.79
CA ALA A 47 7.64 -2.67 11.53
C ALA A 47 7.11 -1.76 10.41
N ALA A 48 5.79 -1.51 10.38
CA ALA A 48 5.20 -0.60 9.43
C ALA A 48 5.71 0.85 9.62
N LEU A 49 5.85 1.32 10.86
CA LEU A 49 6.41 2.63 11.19
C LEU A 49 7.88 2.75 10.76
N ASP A 50 8.68 1.71 10.99
CA ASP A 50 10.09 1.68 10.59
C ASP A 50 10.25 1.79 9.07
N ILE A 51 9.45 1.04 8.30
CA ILE A 51 9.49 1.11 6.84
C ILE A 51 9.04 2.50 6.35
N ARG A 52 7.99 3.09 6.95
CA ARG A 52 7.56 4.47 6.62
C ARG A 52 8.67 5.47 6.90
N HIS A 53 9.37 5.38 8.03
CA HIS A 53 10.45 6.30 8.36
C HIS A 53 11.66 6.12 7.42
N LYS A 54 12.06 4.86 7.14
CA LYS A 54 13.14 4.54 6.20
C LYS A 54 12.88 5.12 4.81
N ARG A 55 11.65 5.04 4.31
CA ARG A 55 11.25 5.57 2.99
C ARG A 55 11.08 7.09 2.98
N ASN A 56 10.96 7.74 4.13
CA ASN A 56 10.80 9.19 4.24
C ASN A 56 11.81 9.78 5.25
N PRO A 57 13.11 9.79 4.92
CA PRO A 57 14.17 10.16 5.87
C PRO A 57 14.11 11.62 6.35
N ARG A 58 13.31 12.46 5.68
CA ARG A 58 13.11 13.88 6.04
C ARG A 58 11.89 14.12 6.92
N LEU A 59 11.07 13.10 7.17
CA LEU A 59 9.89 13.23 8.02
C LEU A 59 10.23 12.89 9.47
N ASN A 60 9.60 13.60 10.40
CA ASN A 60 9.77 13.35 11.81
C ASN A 60 9.09 12.02 12.21
N ARG A 61 9.88 11.08 12.75
CA ARG A 61 9.40 9.78 13.21
C ARG A 61 8.25 9.86 14.21
N TYR A 62 8.31 10.81 15.13
CA TYR A 62 7.27 11.01 16.14
C TYR A 62 5.93 11.38 15.50
N VAL A 63 5.93 12.25 14.48
CA VAL A 63 4.71 12.62 13.75
C VAL A 63 4.14 11.40 13.02
N LEU A 64 4.98 10.57 12.40
CA LEU A 64 4.54 9.33 11.77
C LEU A 64 3.92 8.35 12.77
N GLN A 65 4.46 8.27 13.98
CA GLN A 65 3.91 7.45 15.07
C GLN A 65 2.53 7.95 15.52
N VAL A 66 2.38 9.27 15.70
CA VAL A 66 1.08 9.88 16.06
C VAL A 66 0.03 9.58 15.00
N ILE A 67 0.34 9.82 13.71
CA ILE A 67 -0.58 9.52 12.60
C ILE A 67 -0.99 8.05 12.61
N GLN A 68 -0.04 7.14 12.81
CA GLN A 68 -0.32 5.72 12.86
C GLN A 68 -1.25 5.34 14.03
N GLY A 69 -1.08 5.96 15.20
CA GLY A 69 -1.96 5.77 16.34
C GLY A 69 -3.36 6.37 16.17
N THR A 70 -3.54 7.31 15.24
CA THR A 70 -4.85 7.93 14.94
C THR A 70 -5.67 7.20 13.88
N LEU A 71 -5.08 6.28 13.12
CA LEU A 71 -5.74 5.52 12.03
C LEU A 71 -6.60 4.34 12.55
N VAL A 72 -7.05 4.39 13.80
CA VAL A 72 -7.87 3.36 14.46
C VAL A 72 -9.35 3.57 14.18
#